data_AF-A0A0M3IRG0-F1
#
_entry.id   AF-A0A0M3IRG0-F1
#
_cell.length_a   1.000
_cell.length_b   1.000
_cell.length_c   1.000
_cell.angle_alpha   90.00
_cell.angle_beta   90.00
_cell.angle_gamma   90.00
#
_symmetry.space_group_name_H-M   'P 1'
#
loop_
_entity.id
_entity.type
_entity.pdbx_description
1 polymer ?
#
loop_
_entity_poly.entity_id
_entity_poly.type
_entity_poly.pdbx_seq_one_letter_code
_entity_poly.pdbx_strand_id
1 'polypeptide(L)'
;MVTTPHVLKALTIGCLIQLFQQLAGVNTIMYYTGHIIQSAGIKDKHVTIWISLGISSANFFGTFIPLALVERFGRRVLLLLSVGMTVVVLILMGVGFLLINKDSADALQLGAISGTHPYLQTCIEMSNCDFCVTNEHCGFCHQGSNTDPGNCDFCVTNEHCGFCHQGSNRDPGYCLPVDLEGDTDVSVLGPCASGFNTTVFNFAYGFCATKYTIMPIVLMVVYLAFFAMGFAPLTWVLNAEFYPLWARGVGCSLSTAFNWIGDLIIALTFLTLTEAITKYGAFFLYAGFTVVAFLFIYFLVPETKGITIEEVELLFMSKKSRRRARSELRAQEAQRIRSLSKGNTVAPITS
;
A
#
# COMPACT_ATOMS: atom_id res chain seq x y z
N MET A 1 -33.91 8.01 -4.22
CA MET A 1 -33.08 9.00 -4.95
C MET A 1 -32.08 8.34 -5.90
N VAL A 2 -31.44 7.20 -5.57
CA VAL A 2 -30.45 6.51 -6.43
C VAL A 2 -30.97 5.16 -7.02
N THR A 3 -32.25 5.08 -7.34
CA THR A 3 -32.86 3.80 -7.79
C THR A 3 -32.72 3.54 -9.30
N THR A 4 -32.16 4.49 -10.06
CA THR A 4 -31.98 4.30 -11.50
C THR A 4 -30.79 3.36 -11.78
N PRO A 5 -30.97 2.33 -12.63
CA PRO A 5 -29.97 1.26 -12.80
C PRO A 5 -28.64 1.75 -13.39
N HIS A 6 -28.67 2.83 -14.19
CA HIS A 6 -27.46 3.41 -14.78
C HIS A 6 -26.64 4.21 -13.76
N VAL A 7 -27.29 4.95 -12.85
CA VAL A 7 -26.60 5.67 -11.77
C VAL A 7 -26.07 4.70 -10.73
N LEU A 8 -26.81 3.63 -10.42
CA LEU A 8 -26.31 2.58 -9.53
C LEU A 8 -25.04 1.93 -10.10
N LYS A 9 -25.00 1.67 -11.41
CA LYS A 9 -23.79 1.14 -12.07
C LYS A 9 -22.62 2.13 -11.98
N ALA A 10 -22.86 3.42 -12.21
CA ALA A 10 -21.84 4.46 -12.05
C ALA A 10 -21.31 4.52 -10.62
N LEU A 11 -22.20 4.43 -9.63
CA LEU A 11 -21.90 4.40 -8.21
C LEU A 11 -21.09 3.17 -7.81
N THR A 12 -21.47 1.98 -8.26
CA THR A 12 -20.68 0.77 -8.01
C THR A 12 -19.28 0.91 -8.58
N ILE A 13 -19.13 1.45 -9.80
CA ILE A 13 -17.82 1.66 -10.42
C ILE A 13 -17.00 2.71 -9.65
N GLY A 14 -17.61 3.82 -9.24
CA GLY A 14 -16.98 4.88 -8.46
C GLY A 14 -16.58 4.46 -7.03
N CYS A 15 -17.38 3.63 -6.37
CA CYS A 15 -17.00 3.05 -5.07
C CYS A 15 -15.86 2.04 -5.21
N LEU A 16 -15.93 1.15 -6.22
CA LEU A 16 -14.90 0.13 -6.43
C LEU A 16 -13.57 0.72 -6.85
N ILE A 17 -13.54 1.74 -7.71
CA ILE A 17 -12.29 2.39 -8.13
C ILE A 17 -11.58 3.05 -6.93
N GLN A 18 -12.34 3.66 -6.02
CA GLN A 18 -11.84 4.25 -4.78
C GLN A 18 -11.34 3.19 -3.78
N LEU A 19 -12.06 2.07 -3.66
CA LEU A 19 -11.63 0.96 -2.83
C LEU A 19 -10.33 0.33 -3.37
N PHE A 20 -10.25 0.07 -4.69
CA PHE A 20 -9.06 -0.51 -5.32
C PHE A 20 -7.84 0.39 -5.22
N GLN A 21 -8.02 1.71 -5.24
CA GLN A 21 -6.94 2.66 -4.98
C GLN A 21 -6.30 2.43 -3.60
N GLN A 22 -7.11 2.15 -2.58
CA GLN A 22 -6.60 1.90 -1.22
C GLN A 22 -6.06 0.50 -1.03
N LEU A 23 -6.64 -0.51 -1.69
CA LEU A 23 -6.12 -1.89 -1.69
C LEU A 23 -4.73 -2.01 -2.33
N ALA A 24 -4.30 -1.03 -3.13
CA ALA A 24 -2.92 -0.95 -3.62
C ALA A 24 -1.91 -0.58 -2.50
N GLY A 25 -2.40 -0.14 -1.33
CA GLY A 25 -1.59 0.04 -0.12
C GLY A 25 -0.83 1.36 -0.05
N VAL A 26 -1.22 2.40 -0.79
CA VAL A 26 -0.49 3.69 -0.82
C VAL A 26 -0.39 4.34 0.57
N ASN A 27 -1.49 4.41 1.30
CA ASN A 27 -1.53 5.05 2.62
C ASN A 27 -0.73 4.24 3.64
N THR A 28 -0.84 2.92 3.59
CA THR A 28 -0.02 2.02 4.41
C THR A 28 1.47 2.15 4.13
N ILE A 29 1.89 2.11 2.86
CA ILE A 29 3.30 2.32 2.50
C ILE A 29 3.79 3.68 3.02
N MET A 30 2.95 4.71 2.95
CA MET A 30 3.28 6.05 3.47
C MET A 30 3.37 6.08 5.00
N TYR A 31 2.42 5.50 5.73
CA TYR A 31 2.43 5.45 7.21
C TYR A 31 3.60 4.64 7.76
N TYR A 32 3.91 3.52 7.11
CA TYR A 32 5.00 2.64 7.51
C TYR A 32 6.31 2.93 6.75
N THR A 33 6.42 4.07 6.06
CA THR A 33 7.66 4.48 5.35
C THR A 33 8.85 4.50 6.30
N GLY A 34 8.69 5.02 7.53
CA GLY A 34 9.74 5.01 8.54
C GLY A 34 10.23 3.60 8.88
N HIS A 35 9.29 2.67 9.08
CA HIS A 35 9.60 1.26 9.34
C HIS A 35 10.27 0.59 8.14
N ILE A 36 9.85 0.89 6.91
CA ILE A 36 10.49 0.40 5.68
C ILE A 36 11.92 0.94 5.54
N ILE A 37 12.15 2.23 5.84
CA ILE A 37 13.49 2.83 5.82
C ILE A 37 14.38 2.19 6.90
N GLN A 38 13.84 2.01 8.11
CA GLN A 38 14.54 1.33 9.19
C GLN A 38 14.91 -0.11 8.80
N SER A 39 14.02 -0.81 8.09
CA SER A 39 14.26 -2.17 7.59
C SER A 39 15.40 -2.29 6.58
N ALA A 40 15.85 -1.18 6.01
CA ALA A 40 17.06 -1.11 5.19
C ALA A 40 18.36 -0.94 6.02
N GLY A 41 18.28 -0.83 7.34
CA GLY A 41 19.42 -0.61 8.23
C GLY A 41 19.78 0.86 8.46
N ILE A 42 18.93 1.79 8.02
CA ILE A 42 19.15 3.23 8.23
C ILE A 42 18.57 3.62 9.60
N LYS A 43 19.44 3.69 10.62
CA LYS A 43 19.08 4.11 11.98
C LYS A 43 19.12 5.63 12.18
N ASP A 44 19.87 6.34 11.34
CA ASP A 44 20.05 7.78 11.46
C ASP A 44 18.75 8.54 11.18
N LYS A 45 18.15 9.12 12.23
CA LYS A 45 16.92 9.93 12.14
C LYS A 45 17.02 11.02 11.08
N HIS A 46 18.19 11.68 10.96
CA HIS A 46 18.40 12.72 9.96
C HIS A 46 18.33 12.18 8.53
N VAL A 47 18.92 11.02 8.25
CA VAL A 47 18.89 10.41 6.91
C VAL A 47 17.46 9.97 6.57
N THR A 48 16.74 9.38 7.52
CA THR A 48 15.33 8.99 7.36
C THR A 48 14.43 10.18 7.02
N ILE A 49 14.66 11.35 7.63
CA ILE A 49 13.93 12.59 7.31
C ILE A 49 14.20 13.03 5.87
N TRP A 50 15.46 13.03 5.41
CA TRP A 50 15.80 13.42 4.04
C TRP A 50 15.22 12.46 2.99
N ILE A 51 15.20 11.15 3.27
CA ILE A 51 14.56 10.16 2.39
C ILE A 51 13.06 10.40 2.32
N SER A 52 12.40 10.62 3.46
CA SER A 52 10.96 10.95 3.53
C SER A 52 10.61 12.24 2.78
N LEU A 53 11.47 13.26 2.85
CA LEU A 53 11.32 14.49 2.08
C LEU A 53 11.44 14.23 0.57
N GLY A 54 12.40 13.40 0.15
CA GLY A 54 12.56 12.97 -1.24
C GLY A 54 11.33 12.23 -1.77
N ILE A 55 10.78 11.32 -0.97
CA ILE A 55 9.53 10.60 -1.26
C ILE A 55 8.36 11.57 -1.48
N SER A 56 8.19 12.51 -0.55
CA SER A 56 7.09 13.48 -0.59
C SER A 56 7.23 14.43 -1.78
N SER A 57 8.46 14.81 -2.11
CA SER A 57 8.77 15.62 -3.29
C SER A 57 8.46 14.87 -4.58
N ALA A 58 8.86 13.59 -4.69
CA ALA A 58 8.56 12.76 -5.85
C ALA A 58 7.05 12.59 -6.07
N ASN A 59 6.29 12.39 -4.98
CA ASN A 59 4.84 12.36 -5.02
C ASN A 59 4.26 13.69 -5.52
N PHE A 60 4.69 14.82 -4.93
CA PHE A 60 4.28 16.17 -5.34
C PHE A 60 4.55 16.43 -6.82
N PHE A 61 5.77 16.22 -7.29
CA PHE A 61 6.12 16.44 -8.69
C PHE A 61 5.42 15.47 -9.65
N GLY A 62 5.19 14.22 -9.21
CA GLY A 62 4.46 13.22 -9.96
C GLY A 62 3.03 13.65 -10.30
N THR A 63 2.39 14.49 -9.47
CA THR A 63 1.02 14.99 -9.72
C THR A 63 0.91 15.99 -10.88
N PHE A 64 1.99 16.67 -11.28
CA PHE A 64 1.94 17.59 -12.43
C PHE A 64 1.86 16.85 -13.76
N ILE A 65 2.34 15.60 -13.82
CA ILE A 65 2.34 14.78 -15.02
C ILE A 65 0.91 14.51 -15.52
N PRO A 66 -0.04 13.99 -14.70
CA PRO A 66 -1.41 13.81 -15.14
C PRO A 66 -2.07 15.16 -15.45
N LEU A 67 -1.77 16.23 -14.72
CA LEU A 67 -2.31 17.56 -15.02
C LEU A 67 -1.97 18.02 -16.45
N ALA A 68 -0.72 17.83 -16.88
CA ALA A 68 -0.29 18.21 -18.23
C ALA A 68 -0.76 17.25 -19.33
N LEU A 69 -0.95 15.96 -18.99
CA LEU A 69 -1.20 14.91 -19.98
C LEU A 69 -2.67 14.51 -20.13
N VAL A 70 -3.53 14.78 -19.14
CA VAL A 70 -4.93 14.28 -19.10
C VAL A 70 -5.77 14.78 -20.26
N GLU A 71 -5.54 16.00 -20.72
CA GLU A 71 -6.25 16.56 -21.87
C GLU A 71 -5.77 15.98 -23.20
N ARG A 72 -4.49 15.59 -23.29
CA ARG A 72 -3.91 15.01 -24.51
C ARG A 72 -4.28 13.54 -24.67
N PHE A 73 -4.01 12.71 -23.67
CA PHE A 73 -4.15 11.26 -23.78
C PHE A 73 -5.49 10.71 -23.27
N GLY A 74 -6.26 11.49 -22.51
CA GLY A 74 -7.49 11.02 -21.87
C GLY A 74 -7.24 10.41 -20.50
N ARG A 75 -8.32 10.23 -19.73
CA ARG A 75 -8.23 9.84 -18.31
C ARG A 75 -7.94 8.35 -18.19
N ARG A 76 -8.62 7.52 -19.00
CA ARG A 76 -8.53 6.05 -18.89
C ARG A 76 -7.15 5.52 -19.26
N VAL A 77 -6.54 6.09 -20.31
CA VAL A 77 -5.21 5.67 -20.77
C VAL A 77 -4.15 5.96 -19.72
N LEU A 78 -4.16 7.17 -19.14
CA LEU A 78 -3.21 7.54 -18.08
C LEU A 78 -3.43 6.74 -16.81
N LEU A 79 -4.69 6.48 -16.45
CA LEU A 79 -5.01 5.63 -15.30
C LEU A 79 -4.49 4.20 -15.51
N LEU A 80 -4.72 3.59 -16.68
CA LEU A 80 -4.22 2.25 -16.98
C LEU A 80 -2.69 2.20 -16.99
N LEU A 81 -2.02 3.20 -17.57
CA LEU A 81 -0.56 3.28 -17.57
C LEU A 81 -0.02 3.38 -16.14
N SER A 82 -0.58 4.25 -15.31
CA SER A 82 -0.16 4.42 -13.92
C SER A 82 -0.38 3.13 -13.12
N VAL A 83 -1.59 2.55 -13.15
CA VAL A 83 -1.90 1.29 -12.44
C VAL A 83 -1.01 0.14 -12.93
N GLY A 84 -0.76 0.04 -14.24
CA GLY A 84 0.14 -0.96 -14.81
C GLY A 84 1.57 -0.84 -14.29
N MET A 85 2.11 0.37 -14.23
CA MET A 85 3.44 0.61 -13.64
C MET A 85 3.45 0.33 -12.14
N THR A 86 2.39 0.68 -11.41
CA THR A 86 2.24 0.38 -9.99
C THR A 86 2.26 -1.13 -9.73
N VAL A 87 1.59 -1.95 -10.55
CA VAL A 87 1.67 -3.42 -10.47
C VAL A 87 3.11 -3.90 -10.61
N VAL A 88 3.82 -3.43 -11.65
CA VAL A 88 5.21 -3.84 -11.90
C VAL A 88 6.09 -3.52 -10.70
N VAL A 89 5.95 -2.32 -10.13
CA VAL A 89 6.78 -1.90 -8.99
C VAL A 89 6.43 -2.64 -7.71
N LEU A 90 5.15 -2.92 -7.44
CA LEU A 90 4.75 -3.75 -6.29
C LEU A 90 5.32 -5.17 -6.39
N ILE A 91 5.35 -5.76 -7.59
CA ILE A 91 6.00 -7.06 -7.82
C ILE A 91 7.50 -6.95 -7.56
N LEU A 92 8.16 -5.89 -8.07
CA LEU A 92 9.59 -5.66 -7.81
C LEU A 92 9.88 -5.46 -6.33
N MET A 93 9.01 -4.79 -5.57
CA MET A 93 9.14 -4.65 -4.12
C MET A 93 9.04 -6.01 -3.42
N GLY A 94 8.05 -6.83 -3.78
CA GLY A 94 7.93 -8.20 -3.28
C GLY A 94 9.17 -9.05 -3.58
N VAL A 95 9.70 -8.94 -4.81
CA VAL A 95 10.97 -9.59 -5.18
C VAL A 95 12.15 -9.04 -4.37
N GLY A 96 12.22 -7.73 -4.13
CA GLY A 96 13.25 -7.11 -3.31
C GLY A 96 13.30 -7.66 -1.89
N PHE A 97 12.14 -7.73 -1.22
CA PHE A 97 12.04 -8.35 0.10
C PHE A 97 12.31 -9.86 0.08
N LEU A 98 11.93 -10.57 -0.98
CA LEU A 98 12.26 -11.99 -1.14
C LEU A 98 13.76 -12.23 -1.30
N LEU A 99 14.47 -11.33 -2.01
CA LEU A 99 15.93 -11.39 -2.13
C LEU A 99 16.62 -11.07 -0.79
N ILE A 100 16.09 -10.13 -0.01
CA ILE A 100 16.56 -9.87 1.36
C ILE A 100 16.38 -11.13 2.21
N ASN A 101 15.21 -11.76 2.18
CA ASN A 101 14.95 -12.99 2.92
C ASN A 101 15.96 -14.09 2.56
N LYS A 102 16.27 -14.29 1.27
CA LYS A 102 17.21 -15.32 0.81
C LYS A 102 18.70 -15.03 1.04
N ASP A 103 19.13 -13.76 1.06
CA ASP A 103 20.55 -13.38 1.32
C ASP A 103 20.81 -13.11 2.82
N SER A 104 19.76 -13.12 3.66
CA SER A 104 19.87 -12.90 5.10
C SER A 104 20.60 -14.05 5.81
N ALA A 105 21.32 -13.72 6.88
CA ALA A 105 22.04 -14.70 7.68
C ALA A 105 21.08 -15.72 8.34
N ASP A 106 21.53 -16.97 8.44
CA ASP A 106 20.76 -18.05 9.05
C ASP A 106 20.60 -17.85 10.55
N ALA A 107 19.41 -18.15 11.06
CA ALA A 107 19.15 -18.17 12.49
C ALA A 107 19.60 -19.51 13.06
N LEU A 108 20.22 -19.48 14.23
CA LEU A 108 20.60 -20.65 15.00
C LEU A 108 19.49 -20.98 16.00
N GLN A 109 19.31 -22.28 16.26
CA GLN A 109 18.40 -22.72 17.31
C GLN A 109 18.92 -22.32 18.68
N LEU A 110 18.04 -21.75 19.51
CA LEU A 110 18.34 -21.45 20.92
C LEU A 110 18.75 -22.70 21.72
N GLY A 111 18.35 -23.90 21.29
CA GLY A 111 18.75 -25.17 21.91
C GLY A 111 20.24 -25.51 21.76
N ALA A 112 20.99 -24.81 20.89
CA ALA A 112 22.43 -24.96 20.75
C ALA A 112 23.23 -24.15 21.78
N ILE A 113 22.58 -23.38 22.65
CA ILE A 113 23.23 -22.70 23.77
C ILE A 113 23.42 -23.72 24.91
N SER A 114 24.31 -24.70 24.69
CA SER A 114 24.79 -25.61 25.73
C SER A 114 25.86 -24.93 26.58
N GLY A 115 25.47 -23.85 27.26
CA GLY A 115 26.32 -23.07 28.16
C GLY A 115 25.49 -22.46 29.28
N THR A 116 25.95 -22.65 30.51
CA THR A 116 25.36 -22.08 31.73
C THR A 116 25.40 -20.55 31.69
N HIS A 117 24.37 -19.92 31.15
CA HIS A 117 24.16 -18.48 31.27
C HIS A 117 23.00 -18.20 32.24
N PRO A 118 23.22 -17.40 33.30
CA PRO A 118 22.32 -17.32 34.46
C PRO A 118 20.94 -16.70 34.21
N TYR A 119 20.66 -16.20 32.99
CA TYR A 119 19.35 -15.65 32.60
C TYR A 119 18.62 -16.47 31.52
N LEU A 120 19.24 -17.53 30.99
CA LEU A 120 18.54 -18.52 30.14
C LEU A 120 17.54 -19.34 30.98
N GLN A 121 17.73 -19.36 32.30
CA GLN A 121 17.03 -20.23 33.23
C GLN A 121 15.61 -19.74 33.58
N THR A 122 15.36 -18.43 33.55
CA THR A 122 14.06 -17.85 33.93
C THR A 122 12.95 -18.16 32.93
N CYS A 123 13.24 -18.13 31.62
CA CYS A 123 12.25 -18.49 30.60
C CYS A 123 12.14 -20.02 30.37
N ILE A 124 13.20 -20.80 30.68
CA ILE A 124 13.19 -22.28 30.59
C ILE A 124 12.40 -22.93 31.74
N GLU A 125 12.33 -22.29 32.91
CA GLU A 125 11.58 -22.80 34.08
C GLU A 125 10.05 -22.54 34.00
N MET A 126 9.57 -21.85 32.96
CA MET A 126 8.14 -21.58 32.78
C MET A 126 7.40 -22.81 32.21
N SER A 127 6.33 -23.21 32.89
CA SER A 127 5.60 -24.46 32.62
C SER A 127 4.68 -24.42 31.41
N ASN A 128 4.34 -23.23 30.89
CA ASN A 128 3.49 -23.06 29.70
C ASN A 128 3.86 -21.78 28.92
N CYS A 129 3.41 -21.71 27.66
CA CYS A 129 3.68 -20.56 26.79
C CYS A 129 2.98 -19.28 27.26
N ASP A 130 1.87 -19.40 27.99
CA ASP A 130 1.04 -18.27 28.44
C ASP A 130 1.80 -17.38 29.44
N PHE A 131 2.50 -17.99 30.42
CA PHE A 131 3.32 -17.25 31.38
C PHE A 131 4.58 -16.64 30.77
N CYS A 132 5.10 -17.23 29.69
CA CYS A 132 6.28 -16.73 28.98
C CYS A 132 5.93 -15.52 28.09
N VAL A 133 4.82 -15.58 27.36
CA VAL A 133 4.37 -14.50 26.46
C VAL A 133 3.83 -13.29 27.23
N THR A 134 3.40 -13.46 28.48
CA THR A 134 2.87 -12.37 29.32
C THR A 134 3.93 -11.68 30.19
N ASN A 135 5.19 -12.14 30.16
CA ASN A 135 6.27 -11.55 30.96
C ASN A 135 7.14 -10.64 30.10
N GLU A 136 7.29 -9.38 30.49
CA GLU A 136 8.08 -8.37 29.77
C GLU A 136 9.57 -8.72 29.63
N HIS A 137 10.06 -9.70 30.39
CA HIS A 137 11.45 -10.16 30.36
C HIS A 137 11.67 -11.47 29.60
N CYS A 138 10.63 -12.06 29.02
CA CYS A 138 10.68 -13.31 28.26
C CYS A 138 9.84 -13.21 26.98
N GLY A 139 10.28 -13.85 25.90
CA GLY A 139 9.52 -13.86 24.65
C GLY A 139 10.04 -14.91 23.68
N PHE A 140 9.13 -15.49 22.88
CA PHE A 140 9.49 -16.45 21.84
C PHE A 140 9.72 -15.72 20.52
N CYS A 141 10.99 -15.56 20.13
CA CYS A 141 11.38 -15.00 18.84
C CYS A 141 11.60 -16.06 17.75
N HIS A 142 10.90 -17.19 17.86
CA HIS A 142 11.07 -18.33 16.97
C HIS A 142 9.83 -18.57 16.12
N GLN A 143 9.98 -18.41 14.80
CA GLN A 143 8.97 -18.78 13.80
C GLN A 143 9.36 -20.07 13.02
N GLY A 144 10.50 -20.68 13.37
CA GLY A 144 11.05 -21.87 12.71
C GLY A 144 10.56 -23.20 13.30
N SER A 145 10.91 -24.28 12.62
CA SER A 145 10.77 -25.66 13.13
C SER A 145 12.13 -26.14 13.64
N ASN A 146 12.15 -27.24 14.40
CA ASN A 146 13.40 -27.92 14.82
C ASN A 146 14.29 -28.36 13.64
N THR A 147 13.82 -28.28 12.40
CA THR A 147 14.58 -28.59 11.18
C THR A 147 14.95 -27.37 10.35
N ASP A 148 14.28 -26.23 10.56
CA ASP A 148 14.52 -24.99 9.82
C ASP A 148 14.32 -23.81 10.79
N PRO A 149 15.40 -23.37 11.46
CA PRO A 149 15.34 -22.28 12.43
C PRO A 149 15.02 -20.92 11.82
N GLY A 150 14.97 -20.81 10.49
CA GLY A 150 14.72 -19.56 9.78
C GLY A 150 15.99 -18.73 9.58
N ASN A 151 15.81 -17.44 9.34
CA ASN A 151 16.87 -16.48 9.06
C ASN A 151 16.59 -15.15 9.77
N CYS A 152 17.53 -14.22 9.67
CA CYS A 152 17.39 -12.88 10.23
C CYS A 152 16.06 -12.21 9.83
N ASP A 153 15.63 -12.29 8.56
CA ASP A 153 14.43 -11.59 8.08
C ASP A 153 13.15 -12.09 8.75
N PHE A 154 13.03 -13.40 9.00
CA PHE A 154 11.94 -13.95 9.80
C PHE A 154 11.94 -13.41 11.23
N CYS A 155 13.12 -13.28 11.84
CA CYS A 155 13.24 -12.83 13.22
C CYS A 155 12.92 -11.35 13.41
N VAL A 156 13.32 -10.49 12.45
CA VAL A 156 13.02 -9.06 12.47
C VAL A 156 11.68 -8.70 11.79
N THR A 157 10.87 -9.70 11.45
CA THR A 157 9.50 -9.48 10.97
C THR A 157 8.52 -9.28 12.13
N ASN A 158 8.81 -9.87 13.30
CA ASN A 158 8.04 -9.65 14.52
C ASN A 158 8.57 -8.39 15.26
N GLU A 159 7.68 -7.49 15.65
CA GLU A 159 8.04 -6.23 16.30
C GLU A 159 8.68 -6.38 17.69
N HIS A 160 8.46 -7.52 18.34
CA HIS A 160 9.01 -7.87 19.66
C HIS A 160 10.37 -8.59 19.58
N CYS A 161 10.93 -8.76 18.38
CA CYS A 161 12.11 -9.58 18.15
C CYS A 161 13.18 -8.87 17.32
N GLY A 162 14.43 -9.28 17.56
CA GLY A 162 15.59 -8.86 16.78
C GLY A 162 16.56 -10.00 16.55
N PHE A 163 17.61 -9.70 15.79
CA PHE A 163 18.63 -10.67 15.40
C PHE A 163 20.00 -10.30 15.99
N CYS A 164 20.59 -11.22 16.74
CA CYS A 164 21.88 -11.05 17.41
C CYS A 164 22.95 -11.90 16.72
N HIS A 165 24.00 -11.29 16.18
CA HIS A 165 25.07 -12.01 15.48
C HIS A 165 26.45 -11.56 15.95
N GLN A 166 27.43 -12.46 15.83
CA GLN A 166 28.82 -12.19 16.21
C GLN A 166 29.62 -11.76 14.99
N GLY A 167 30.28 -10.60 15.03
CA GLY A 167 31.15 -10.16 13.93
C GLY A 167 30.38 -9.58 12.72
N SER A 168 30.48 -10.24 11.56
CA SER A 168 29.97 -9.74 10.27
C SER A 168 28.46 -9.97 10.12
N ASN A 169 27.81 -9.17 9.29
CA ASN A 169 26.37 -9.22 9.01
C ASN A 169 25.88 -10.52 8.34
N ARG A 170 26.80 -11.41 7.94
CA ARG A 170 26.52 -12.71 7.32
C ARG A 170 26.71 -13.88 8.27
N ASP A 171 27.22 -13.62 9.47
CA ASP A 171 27.49 -14.68 10.43
C ASP A 171 26.16 -15.15 11.04
N PRO A 172 25.96 -16.47 11.22
CA PRO A 172 24.76 -17.00 11.84
C PRO A 172 24.54 -16.41 13.23
N GLY A 173 23.28 -16.22 13.60
CA GLY A 173 22.90 -15.49 14.81
C GLY A 173 21.66 -16.05 15.51
N TYR A 174 21.27 -15.43 16.61
CA TYR A 174 20.14 -15.86 17.43
C TYR A 174 19.01 -14.84 17.36
N CYS A 175 17.77 -15.33 17.42
CA CYS A 175 16.59 -14.49 17.44
C CYS A 175 16.17 -14.26 18.89
N LEU A 176 16.26 -13.01 19.34
CA LEU A 176 16.15 -12.62 20.74
C LEU A 176 15.11 -11.51 20.90
N PRO A 177 14.39 -11.46 22.03
CA PRO A 177 13.44 -10.38 22.30
C PRO A 177 14.15 -9.04 22.46
N VAL A 178 13.55 -7.98 21.90
CA VAL A 178 14.06 -6.60 22.00
C VAL A 178 13.53 -5.91 23.26
N ASP A 179 14.33 -5.01 23.83
CA ASP A 179 13.88 -4.09 24.88
C ASP A 179 13.13 -2.91 24.26
N LEU A 180 11.79 -2.97 24.28
CA LEU A 180 10.92 -1.92 23.70
C LEU A 180 10.77 -0.69 24.61
N GLU A 181 11.06 -0.80 25.91
CA GLU A 181 10.90 0.29 26.88
C GLU A 181 12.20 1.06 27.12
N GLY A 182 13.35 0.40 26.98
CA GLY A 182 14.67 0.98 27.11
C GLY A 182 15.31 1.33 25.77
N ASP A 183 16.19 0.46 25.28
CA ASP A 183 17.00 0.68 24.07
C ASP A 183 16.76 -0.42 23.02
N THR A 184 16.24 -0.04 21.85
CA THR A 184 16.00 -0.99 20.74
C THR A 184 17.28 -1.56 20.13
N ASP A 185 18.45 -1.04 20.50
CA ASP A 185 19.74 -1.55 20.05
C ASP A 185 20.30 -2.69 20.93
N VAL A 186 19.55 -3.15 21.94
CA VAL A 186 19.92 -4.30 22.77
C VAL A 186 18.77 -5.30 22.89
N SER A 187 19.11 -6.56 23.16
CA SER A 187 18.12 -7.57 23.52
C SER A 187 17.84 -7.56 25.03
N VAL A 188 16.67 -8.05 25.43
CA VAL A 188 16.36 -8.21 26.88
C VAL A 188 17.22 -9.32 27.50
N LEU A 189 17.57 -10.33 26.70
CA LEU A 189 18.31 -11.51 27.12
C LEU A 189 19.34 -11.94 26.07
N GLY A 190 20.32 -12.75 26.49
CA GLY A 190 21.33 -13.33 25.61
C GLY A 190 22.56 -12.45 25.36
N PRO A 191 23.42 -12.80 24.39
CA PRO A 191 24.72 -12.15 24.17
C PRO A 191 24.65 -10.68 23.76
N CYS A 192 23.50 -10.24 23.22
CA CYS A 192 23.23 -8.87 22.83
C CYS A 192 22.52 -8.05 23.92
N ALA A 193 22.44 -8.54 25.16
CA ALA A 193 21.79 -7.84 26.25
C ALA A 193 22.66 -6.76 26.90
N SER A 194 21.99 -5.74 27.48
CA SER A 194 22.65 -4.66 28.21
C SER A 194 23.50 -5.22 29.37
N GLY A 195 24.82 -4.98 29.33
CA GLY A 195 25.79 -5.49 30.32
C GLY A 195 26.73 -6.58 29.81
N PHE A 196 26.52 -7.12 28.61
CA PHE A 196 27.50 -7.97 27.91
C PHE A 196 28.50 -7.12 27.11
N ASN A 197 29.62 -7.71 26.68
CA ASN A 197 30.60 -7.01 25.86
C ASN A 197 30.06 -6.83 24.41
N THR A 198 29.24 -5.78 24.22
CA THR A 198 28.56 -5.41 22.97
C THR A 198 29.50 -5.12 21.80
N THR A 199 30.81 -5.05 22.05
CA THR A 199 31.81 -4.89 20.98
C THR A 199 31.98 -6.14 20.11
N VAL A 200 31.53 -7.31 20.58
CA VAL A 200 31.68 -8.59 19.88
C VAL A 200 30.39 -9.02 19.18
N PHE A 201 29.24 -8.64 19.72
CA PHE A 201 27.91 -9.01 19.22
C PHE A 201 27.12 -7.78 18.81
N ASN A 202 26.54 -7.82 17.61
CA ASN A 202 25.70 -6.76 17.08
C ASN A 202 24.23 -7.19 17.10
N PHE A 203 23.36 -6.29 17.50
CA PHE A 203 21.92 -6.48 17.50
C PHE A 203 21.26 -5.68 16.37
N ALA A 204 20.50 -6.40 15.54
CA ALA A 204 19.74 -5.84 14.44
C ALA A 204 18.24 -5.90 14.78
N TYR A 205 17.63 -4.73 14.93
CA TYR A 205 16.19 -4.57 15.19
C TYR A 205 15.47 -4.06 13.94
N GLY A 206 14.52 -4.84 13.41
CA GLY A 206 13.71 -4.46 12.26
C GLY A 206 14.41 -4.53 10.88
N PHE A 207 15.73 -4.82 10.82
CA PHE A 207 16.49 -4.91 9.57
C PHE A 207 17.46 -6.08 9.54
N CYS A 208 17.84 -6.50 8.33
CA CYS A 208 18.90 -7.46 8.10
C CYS A 208 19.86 -6.91 7.06
N ALA A 209 21.14 -6.86 7.38
CA ALA A 209 22.13 -6.28 6.49
C ALA A 209 22.49 -7.25 5.35
N THR A 210 21.87 -7.02 4.20
CA THR A 210 22.06 -7.77 2.95
C THR A 210 22.52 -6.84 1.84
N LYS A 211 22.90 -7.41 0.68
CA LYS A 211 23.24 -6.60 -0.50
C LYS A 211 22.02 -5.85 -1.10
N TYR A 212 20.81 -6.23 -0.70
CA TYR A 212 19.56 -5.77 -1.29
C TYR A 212 18.78 -4.78 -0.41
N THR A 213 19.30 -4.38 0.75
CA THR A 213 18.60 -3.52 1.72
C THR A 213 18.15 -2.17 1.16
N ILE A 214 18.91 -1.59 0.21
CA ILE A 214 18.58 -0.30 -0.41
C ILE A 214 17.44 -0.44 -1.45
N MET A 215 17.25 -1.64 -2.02
CA MET A 215 16.32 -1.87 -3.13
C MET A 215 14.86 -1.54 -2.77
N PRO A 216 14.29 -1.97 -1.62
CA PRO A 216 12.94 -1.57 -1.21
C PRO A 216 12.72 -0.06 -1.09
N ILE A 217 13.72 0.72 -0.63
CA ILE A 217 13.61 2.18 -0.51
C ILE A 217 13.49 2.81 -1.89
N VAL A 218 14.37 2.44 -2.82
CA VAL A 218 14.35 2.97 -4.19
C VAL A 218 13.02 2.61 -4.87
N LEU A 219 12.57 1.37 -4.73
CA LEU A 219 11.31 0.92 -5.30
C LEU A 219 10.09 1.59 -4.66
N MET A 220 10.13 1.90 -3.37
CA MET A 220 9.07 2.66 -2.69
C MET A 220 8.94 4.08 -3.25
N VAL A 221 10.06 4.79 -3.47
CA VAL A 221 10.05 6.11 -4.12
C VAL A 221 9.44 6.03 -5.51
N VAL A 222 9.87 5.03 -6.29
CA VAL A 222 9.39 4.79 -7.66
C VAL A 222 7.91 4.43 -7.67
N TYR A 223 7.44 3.62 -6.71
CA TYR A 223 6.03 3.26 -6.52
C TYR A 223 5.18 4.53 -6.31
N LEU A 224 5.59 5.40 -5.39
CA LEU A 224 4.85 6.62 -5.08
C LEU A 224 4.83 7.59 -6.26
N ALA A 225 5.93 7.69 -7.03
CA ALA A 225 5.95 8.48 -8.25
C ALA A 225 4.97 7.96 -9.32
N PHE A 226 4.98 6.64 -9.59
CA PHE A 226 4.04 6.05 -10.57
C PHE A 226 2.58 6.13 -10.11
N PHE A 227 2.33 5.99 -8.81
CA PHE A 227 1.01 6.15 -8.23
C PHE A 227 0.50 7.60 -8.37
N ALA A 228 1.35 8.58 -8.08
CA ALA A 228 1.05 10.01 -8.22
C ALA A 228 0.74 10.44 -9.66
N MET A 229 1.36 9.77 -10.64
CA MET A 229 1.19 10.09 -12.06
C MET A 229 -0.21 9.81 -12.63
N GLY A 230 -1.07 9.08 -11.92
CA GLY A 230 -2.42 8.84 -12.43
C GLY A 230 -3.36 8.20 -11.41
N PHE A 231 -2.96 7.10 -10.78
CA PHE A 231 -3.84 6.35 -9.90
C PHE A 231 -4.32 7.16 -8.69
N ALA A 232 -3.50 8.09 -8.19
CA ALA A 232 -3.92 9.05 -7.17
C ALA A 232 -4.94 10.08 -7.69
N PRO A 233 -4.61 11.01 -8.61
CA PRO A 233 -5.51 12.12 -8.95
C PRO A 233 -6.68 11.71 -9.86
N LEU A 234 -6.49 10.76 -10.78
CA LEU A 234 -7.48 10.47 -11.81
C LEU A 234 -8.69 9.70 -11.27
N THR A 235 -8.54 8.93 -10.19
CA THR A 235 -9.67 8.23 -9.55
C THR A 235 -10.64 9.23 -8.91
N TRP A 236 -10.14 10.29 -8.28
CA TRP A 236 -10.95 11.38 -7.74
C TRP A 236 -11.65 12.18 -8.85
N VAL A 237 -10.92 12.50 -9.93
CA VAL A 237 -11.48 13.21 -11.09
C VAL A 237 -12.57 12.38 -11.76
N LEU A 238 -12.30 11.12 -12.08
CA LEU A 238 -13.28 10.22 -12.71
C LEU A 238 -14.52 10.04 -11.85
N ASN A 239 -14.35 9.90 -10.55
CA ASN A 239 -15.47 9.76 -9.63
C ASN A 239 -16.37 11.01 -9.61
N ALA A 240 -15.81 12.21 -9.69
CA ALA A 240 -16.61 13.44 -9.85
C ALA A 240 -17.29 13.52 -11.24
N GLU A 241 -16.64 13.00 -12.27
CA GLU A 241 -17.12 12.96 -13.66
C GLU A 241 -18.16 11.86 -13.93
N PHE A 242 -18.32 10.84 -13.08
CA PHE A 242 -19.26 9.72 -13.31
C PHE A 242 -20.74 10.04 -13.02
N TYR A 243 -21.00 11.04 -12.17
CA TYR A 243 -22.34 11.30 -11.64
C TYR A 243 -23.02 12.50 -12.31
N PRO A 244 -24.34 12.41 -12.59
CA PRO A 244 -25.13 13.55 -13.02
C PRO A 244 -25.28 14.57 -11.88
N LEU A 245 -25.55 15.83 -12.23
CA LEU A 245 -25.56 16.96 -11.28
C LEU A 245 -26.44 16.72 -10.05
N TRP A 246 -27.63 16.13 -10.25
CA TRP A 246 -28.59 15.89 -9.17
C TRP A 246 -28.15 14.78 -8.19
N ALA A 247 -27.27 13.86 -8.61
CA ALA A 247 -26.78 12.73 -7.81
C ALA A 247 -25.34 12.90 -7.32
N ARG A 248 -24.60 13.87 -7.87
CA ARG A 248 -23.14 13.99 -7.71
C ARG A 248 -22.69 14.07 -6.26
N GLY A 249 -23.36 14.88 -5.44
CA GLY A 249 -23.01 15.03 -4.03
C GLY A 249 -23.06 13.69 -3.28
N VAL A 250 -24.16 12.94 -3.44
CA VAL A 250 -24.35 11.62 -2.80
C VAL A 250 -23.40 10.56 -3.36
N GLY A 251 -23.16 10.58 -4.68
CA GLY A 251 -22.24 9.64 -5.31
C GLY A 251 -20.79 9.84 -4.84
N CYS A 252 -20.34 11.09 -4.78
CA CYS A 252 -19.00 11.43 -4.30
C CYS A 252 -18.82 11.13 -2.81
N SER A 253 -19.82 11.40 -1.97
CA SER A 253 -19.72 11.10 -0.53
C SER A 253 -19.67 9.59 -0.26
N LEU A 254 -20.50 8.79 -0.94
CA LEU A 254 -20.49 7.34 -0.75
C LEU A 254 -19.19 6.70 -1.22
N SER A 255 -18.71 7.06 -2.41
CA SER A 255 -17.42 6.58 -2.91
C SER A 255 -16.24 7.00 -2.04
N THR A 256 -16.29 8.20 -1.46
CA THR A 256 -15.30 8.64 -0.45
C THR A 256 -15.39 7.80 0.82
N ALA A 257 -16.59 7.41 1.28
CA ALA A 257 -16.72 6.49 2.41
C ALA A 257 -16.08 5.12 2.12
N PHE A 258 -16.25 4.59 0.90
CA PHE A 258 -15.56 3.36 0.48
C PHE A 258 -14.03 3.52 0.42
N ASN A 259 -13.54 4.70 0.03
CA ASN A 259 -12.11 5.02 0.12
C ASN A 259 -11.62 4.88 1.57
N TRP A 260 -12.22 5.61 2.51
CA TRP A 260 -11.78 5.57 3.92
C TRP A 260 -11.99 4.22 4.61
N ILE A 261 -13.00 3.44 4.20
CA ILE A 261 -13.16 2.05 4.66
C ILE A 261 -11.98 1.19 4.18
N GLY A 262 -11.60 1.31 2.91
CA GLY A 262 -10.44 0.61 2.36
C GLY A 262 -9.15 0.99 3.09
N ASP A 263 -8.96 2.28 3.35
CA ASP A 263 -7.83 2.80 4.11
C ASP A 263 -7.75 2.19 5.52
N LEU A 264 -8.87 2.21 6.26
CA LEU A 264 -8.96 1.64 7.60
C LEU A 264 -8.61 0.14 7.61
N ILE A 265 -9.14 -0.62 6.65
CA ILE A 265 -8.88 -2.07 6.56
C ILE A 265 -7.38 -2.32 6.37
N ILE A 266 -6.74 -1.65 5.42
CA ILE A 266 -5.32 -1.91 5.10
C ILE A 266 -4.41 -1.36 6.22
N ALA A 267 -4.74 -0.21 6.81
CA ALA A 267 -3.95 0.36 7.91
C ALA A 267 -3.92 -0.57 9.15
N LEU A 268 -5.06 -1.17 9.51
CA LEU A 268 -5.17 -2.09 10.65
C LEU A 268 -4.59 -3.48 10.39
N THR A 269 -4.59 -3.93 9.13
CA THR A 269 -4.17 -5.30 8.78
C THR A 269 -2.72 -5.40 8.31
N PHE A 270 -2.03 -4.31 8.01
CA PHE A 270 -0.70 -4.38 7.38
C PHE A 270 0.35 -5.11 8.23
N LEU A 271 0.57 -4.68 9.47
CA LEU A 271 1.58 -5.27 10.35
C LEU A 271 1.28 -6.75 10.61
N THR A 272 0.04 -7.06 11.01
CA THR A 272 -0.42 -8.44 11.24
C THR A 272 -0.32 -9.31 10.00
N LEU A 273 -0.56 -8.76 8.80
CA LEU A 273 -0.37 -9.46 7.54
C LEU A 273 1.11 -9.74 7.30
N THR A 274 2.00 -8.77 7.51
CA THR A 274 3.44 -8.99 7.32
C THR A 274 4.01 -10.03 8.28
N GLU A 275 3.48 -10.13 9.50
CA GLU A 275 3.85 -11.16 10.47
C GLU A 275 3.30 -12.54 10.11
N ALA A 276 2.07 -12.60 9.58
CA ALA A 276 1.40 -13.85 9.25
C ALA A 276 1.94 -14.53 7.98
N ILE A 277 2.25 -13.75 6.93
CA ILE A 277 2.68 -14.30 5.63
C ILE A 277 4.08 -13.89 5.18
N THR A 278 4.78 -12.99 5.90
CA THR A 278 6.03 -12.27 5.56
C THR A 278 5.86 -10.95 4.82
N LYS A 279 6.89 -10.09 4.91
CA LYS A 279 7.01 -8.81 4.19
C LYS A 279 6.84 -8.99 2.67
N TYR A 280 7.57 -9.92 2.05
CA TYR A 280 7.47 -10.16 0.61
C TYR A 280 6.09 -10.69 0.20
N GLY A 281 5.48 -11.54 1.02
CA GLY A 281 4.14 -12.06 0.81
C GLY A 281 3.09 -10.94 0.75
N ALA A 282 3.17 -9.97 1.67
CA ALA A 282 2.26 -8.82 1.72
C ALA A 282 2.32 -7.97 0.43
N PHE A 283 3.51 -7.66 -0.07
CA PHE A 283 3.66 -6.89 -1.32
C PHE A 283 3.17 -7.65 -2.55
N PHE A 284 3.37 -8.97 -2.63
CA PHE A 284 2.77 -9.78 -3.71
C PHE A 284 1.24 -9.81 -3.64
N LEU A 285 0.67 -9.83 -2.43
CA LEU A 285 -0.78 -9.76 -2.23
C LEU A 285 -1.34 -8.40 -2.70
N TYR A 286 -0.69 -7.28 -2.36
CA TYR A 286 -1.07 -5.95 -2.87
C TYR A 286 -0.90 -5.82 -4.38
N ALA A 287 0.15 -6.43 -4.96
CA ALA A 287 0.27 -6.54 -6.42
C ALA A 287 -0.92 -7.30 -7.02
N GLY A 288 -1.35 -8.40 -6.40
CA GLY A 288 -2.52 -9.18 -6.80
C GLY A 288 -3.82 -8.34 -6.81
N PHE A 289 -4.10 -7.61 -5.73
CA PHE A 289 -5.25 -6.70 -5.71
C PHE A 289 -5.16 -5.61 -6.77
N THR A 290 -3.96 -5.08 -7.02
CA THR A 290 -3.74 -4.05 -8.04
C THR A 290 -3.89 -4.62 -9.45
N VAL A 291 -3.57 -5.90 -9.70
CA VAL A 291 -3.86 -6.58 -10.97
C VAL A 291 -5.36 -6.72 -11.18
N VAL A 292 -6.11 -7.08 -10.14
CA VAL A 292 -7.58 -7.12 -10.22
C VAL A 292 -8.13 -5.73 -10.51
N ALA A 293 -7.59 -4.69 -9.87
CA ALA A 293 -7.92 -3.29 -10.15
C ALA A 293 -7.62 -2.91 -11.61
N PHE A 294 -6.46 -3.30 -12.14
CA PHE A 294 -6.08 -3.06 -13.53
C PHE A 294 -7.08 -3.68 -14.50
N LEU A 295 -7.45 -4.95 -14.30
CA LEU A 295 -8.46 -5.64 -15.12
C LEU A 295 -9.83 -4.97 -15.00
N PHE A 296 -10.23 -4.61 -13.79
CA PHE A 296 -11.48 -3.89 -13.54
C PHE A 296 -11.51 -2.55 -14.28
N ILE A 297 -10.46 -1.74 -14.20
CA ILE A 297 -10.35 -0.46 -14.93
C ILE A 297 -10.33 -0.69 -16.43
N TYR A 298 -9.63 -1.74 -16.89
CA TYR A 298 -9.57 -2.07 -18.31
C TYR A 298 -10.93 -2.46 -18.88
N PHE A 299 -11.77 -3.21 -18.16
CA PHE A 299 -13.05 -3.69 -18.71
C PHE A 299 -14.25 -2.80 -18.37
N LEU A 300 -14.32 -2.23 -17.17
CA LEU A 300 -15.53 -1.59 -16.65
C LEU A 300 -15.49 -0.05 -16.66
N VAL A 301 -14.29 0.56 -16.58
CA VAL A 301 -14.17 2.03 -16.53
C VAL A 301 -14.22 2.62 -17.94
N PRO A 302 -15.23 3.46 -18.26
CA PRO A 302 -15.30 4.11 -19.56
C PRO A 302 -14.38 5.34 -19.64
N GLU A 303 -14.06 5.78 -20.85
CA GLU A 303 -13.36 7.06 -21.07
C GLU A 303 -14.36 8.22 -20.92
N THR A 304 -13.97 9.25 -20.17
CA THR A 304 -14.78 10.44 -19.89
C THR A 304 -14.32 11.67 -20.68
N LYS A 305 -13.17 11.60 -21.37
CA LYS A 305 -12.64 12.71 -22.16
C LYS A 305 -13.66 13.24 -23.18
N GLY A 306 -13.97 14.54 -23.07
CA GLY A 306 -14.78 15.27 -24.04
C GLY A 306 -16.29 15.00 -23.95
N ILE A 307 -16.75 14.36 -22.86
CA ILE A 307 -18.18 14.14 -22.59
C ILE A 307 -18.65 15.26 -21.67
N THR A 308 -19.77 15.91 -22.03
CA THR A 308 -20.35 16.94 -21.17
C THR A 308 -21.06 16.31 -19.97
N ILE A 309 -21.24 17.06 -18.90
CA ILE A 309 -21.84 16.56 -17.66
C ILE A 309 -23.30 16.11 -17.89
N GLU A 310 -23.99 16.74 -18.83
CA GLU A 310 -25.38 16.42 -19.21
C GLU A 310 -25.45 15.07 -19.95
N GLU A 311 -24.38 14.71 -20.67
CA GLU A 311 -24.27 13.45 -21.41
C GLU A 311 -23.74 12.30 -20.54
N VAL A 312 -23.38 12.55 -19.28
CA VAL A 312 -22.75 11.53 -18.42
C VAL A 312 -23.64 10.29 -18.24
N GLU A 313 -24.96 10.48 -18.18
CA GLU A 313 -25.89 9.38 -18.00
C GLU A 313 -25.83 8.40 -19.18
N LEU A 314 -25.41 8.86 -20.38
CA LEU A 314 -25.24 8.02 -21.58
C LEU A 314 -24.09 7.02 -21.45
N LEU A 315 -23.07 7.29 -20.63
CA LEU A 315 -21.90 6.42 -20.43
C LEU A 315 -22.31 5.04 -19.91
N PHE A 316 -23.22 5.02 -18.94
CA PHE A 316 -23.63 3.82 -18.21
C PHE A 316 -24.93 3.20 -18.72
N MET A 317 -25.62 3.84 -19.68
CA MET A 317 -26.81 3.31 -20.35
C MET A 317 -26.49 2.17 -21.34
N SER A 318 -27.47 1.27 -21.52
CA SER A 318 -27.45 0.22 -22.56
C SER A 318 -27.37 0.81 -23.97
N LYS A 319 -26.78 0.07 -24.94
CA LYS A 319 -26.61 0.50 -26.34
C LYS A 319 -27.93 1.00 -26.97
N LYS A 320 -29.06 0.34 -26.67
CA LYS A 320 -30.39 0.70 -27.19
C LYS A 320 -30.89 2.03 -26.60
N SER A 321 -30.81 2.19 -25.28
CA SER A 321 -31.20 3.41 -24.57
C SER A 321 -30.30 4.59 -24.96
N ARG A 322 -29.00 4.35 -25.14
CA ARG A 322 -28.02 5.36 -25.58
C ARG A 322 -28.31 5.89 -26.98
N ARG A 323 -28.71 5.02 -27.91
CA ARG A 323 -29.12 5.44 -29.27
C ARG A 323 -30.37 6.32 -29.22
N ARG A 324 -31.36 5.95 -28.41
CA ARG A 324 -32.60 6.71 -28.23
C ARG A 324 -32.34 8.09 -27.61
N ALA A 325 -31.58 8.13 -26.52
CA ALA A 325 -31.25 9.38 -25.85
C ALA A 325 -30.40 10.31 -26.76
N ARG A 326 -29.44 9.79 -27.53
CA ARG A 326 -28.73 10.60 -28.55
C ARG A 326 -29.65 11.13 -29.64
N SER A 327 -30.65 10.38 -30.09
CA SER A 327 -31.61 10.88 -31.08
C SER A 327 -32.49 11.98 -30.50
N GLU A 328 -32.89 11.86 -29.24
CA GLU A 328 -33.68 12.87 -28.52
C GLU A 328 -32.86 14.16 -28.31
N LEU A 329 -31.61 14.05 -27.89
CA LEU A 329 -30.70 15.20 -27.72
C LEU A 329 -30.47 15.95 -29.03
N ARG A 330 -30.20 15.22 -30.12
CA ARG A 330 -30.02 15.81 -31.46
C ARG A 330 -31.30 16.48 -31.97
N ALA A 331 -32.46 15.91 -31.67
CA ALA A 331 -33.74 16.51 -32.02
C ALA A 331 -33.97 17.83 -31.25
N GLN A 332 -33.60 17.89 -29.97
CA GLN A 332 -33.66 19.10 -29.15
C GLN A 332 -32.68 20.17 -29.63
N GLU A 333 -31.43 19.82 -29.94
CA GLU A 333 -30.46 20.78 -30.52
C GLU A 333 -30.93 21.32 -31.87
N ALA A 334 -31.45 20.46 -32.75
CA ALA A 334 -32.00 20.89 -34.03
C ALA A 334 -33.20 21.83 -33.85
N GLN A 335 -34.05 21.59 -32.85
CA GLN A 335 -35.13 22.51 -32.50
C GLN A 335 -34.61 23.84 -31.95
N ARG A 336 -33.56 23.83 -31.12
CA ARG A 336 -32.93 25.02 -30.55
C ARG A 336 -32.27 25.89 -31.62
N ILE A 337 -31.56 25.30 -32.57
CA ILE A 337 -30.97 26.02 -33.71
C ILE A 337 -32.07 26.64 -34.58
N ARG A 338 -33.17 25.91 -34.81
CA ARG A 338 -34.34 26.43 -35.54
C ARG A 338 -35.05 27.58 -34.83
N SER A 339 -35.13 27.57 -33.49
CA SER A 339 -35.75 28.68 -32.75
C SER A 339 -34.86 29.93 -32.74
N LEU A 340 -33.54 29.76 -32.61
CA LEU A 340 -32.56 30.85 -32.73
C LEU A 340 -32.56 31.48 -34.14
N SER A 341 -32.64 30.65 -35.20
CA SER A 341 -32.75 31.12 -36.59
C SER A 341 -34.03 31.92 -36.88
N LYS A 342 -35.09 31.73 -36.08
CA LYS A 342 -36.36 32.44 -36.23
C LYS A 342 -36.42 33.75 -35.42
N GLY A 343 -35.33 34.18 -34.79
CA GLY A 343 -35.27 35.45 -34.06
C GLY A 343 -36.07 35.47 -32.75
N ASN A 344 -36.56 34.32 -32.27
CA ASN A 344 -37.26 34.24 -31.00
C ASN A 344 -36.25 34.13 -29.85
N THR A 345 -36.27 35.12 -28.94
CA THR A 345 -35.63 35.05 -27.62
C THR A 345 -36.17 33.85 -26.85
N VAL A 346 -35.32 32.85 -26.62
CA VAL A 346 -35.69 31.61 -25.92
C VAL A 346 -35.67 31.86 -24.40
N ALA A 347 -36.78 31.57 -23.72
CA ALA A 347 -36.89 31.63 -22.26
C ALA A 347 -35.97 30.60 -21.57
N PRO A 348 -35.51 30.86 -20.34
CA PRO A 348 -34.53 30.02 -19.66
C PRO A 348 -35.09 28.63 -19.33
N ILE A 349 -34.19 27.65 -19.31
CA ILE A 349 -34.46 26.25 -18.95
C ILE A 349 -34.86 26.21 -17.47
N THR A 350 -36.09 25.83 -17.16
CA THR A 350 -36.48 25.46 -15.79
C THR A 350 -35.93 24.06 -15.49
N SER A 351 -35.24 23.99 -14.35
CA SER A 351 -34.47 22.88 -13.78
C SER A 351 -35.19 21.53 -13.72
#